data_AF-B1V353-F1
#
_entry.id   AF-B1V353-F1
#
_cell.length_a   1.000
_cell.length_b   1.000
_cell.length_c   1.000
_cell.angle_alpha   90.00
_cell.angle_beta   90.00
_cell.angle_gamma   90.00
#
_symmetry.space_group_name_H-M   'P 1'
#
loop_
_entity.id
_entity.type
_entity.pdbx_description
1 polymer ?
#
loop_
_entity_poly.entity_id
_entity_poly.type
_entity_poly.pdbx_seq_one_letter_code
_entity_poly.pdbx_strand_id
1 'polypeptide(L)'
;MRGKGELNKNKVGSLYLDGFSGKEIAKILGAKEDTIYKCLNRNFSHLKEHNKAKRELKKLQDEEIRKITHRECKKFMSDRNFVKTNSSIYKHNGHGNFSVKKEEEIGCVVPFDVPKHFSFKKKF
;
A
#
# COMPACT_ATOMS: atom_id res chain seq x y z
N MET A 1 15.23 39.06 -10.60
CA MET A 1 13.92 38.63 -10.07
C MET A 1 13.63 37.21 -10.56
N ARG A 2 13.42 36.23 -9.66
CA ARG A 2 13.01 34.86 -10.04
C ARG A 2 11.48 34.80 -10.03
N GLY A 3 10.88 34.44 -11.18
CA GLY A 3 9.43 34.51 -11.41
C GLY A 3 8.64 33.49 -10.59
N LYS A 4 7.38 33.85 -10.29
CA LYS A 4 6.34 32.93 -9.79
C LYS A 4 6.24 31.73 -10.74
N GLY A 5 6.62 30.53 -10.28
CA GLY A 5 6.50 29.27 -11.04
C GLY A 5 7.76 28.41 -11.15
N GLU A 6 8.88 28.79 -10.55
CA GLU A 6 10.11 28.00 -10.64
C GLU A 6 10.05 26.75 -9.73
N LEU A 7 10.17 25.57 -10.34
CA LEU A 7 10.21 24.29 -9.63
C LEU A 7 11.43 24.24 -8.69
N ASN A 8 11.20 24.00 -7.40
CA ASN A 8 12.28 23.86 -6.43
C ASN A 8 13.03 22.53 -6.63
N LYS A 9 14.15 22.59 -7.38
CA LYS A 9 14.97 21.43 -7.72
C LYS A 9 15.53 20.71 -6.50
N ASN A 10 15.92 21.45 -5.46
CA ASN A 10 16.48 20.86 -4.24
C ASN A 10 15.44 19.97 -3.54
N LYS A 11 14.17 20.42 -3.51
CA LYS A 11 13.08 19.63 -2.94
C LYS A 11 12.75 18.39 -3.79
N VAL A 12 12.81 18.50 -5.11
CA VAL A 12 12.67 17.33 -6.02
C VAL A 12 13.78 16.32 -5.76
N GLY A 13 15.02 16.78 -5.67
CA GLY A 13 16.19 15.94 -5.39
C GLY A 13 16.09 15.24 -4.04
N SER A 14 15.70 15.94 -2.98
CA SER A 14 15.55 15.34 -1.64
C SER A 14 14.48 14.25 -1.63
N LEU A 15 13.30 14.52 -2.21
CA LEU A 15 12.22 13.51 -2.29
C LEU A 15 12.65 12.32 -3.16
N TYR A 16 13.38 12.56 -4.24
CA TYR A 16 13.89 11.47 -5.07
C TYR A 16 14.94 10.62 -4.32
N LEU A 17 15.82 11.25 -3.54
CA LEU A 17 16.71 10.53 -2.62
C LEU A 17 15.96 9.77 -1.54
N ASP A 18 14.72 10.16 -1.23
CA ASP A 18 13.85 9.46 -0.29
C ASP A 18 13.09 8.27 -0.89
N GLY A 19 13.31 7.97 -2.16
CA GLY A 19 12.68 6.82 -2.82
C GLY A 19 11.32 7.16 -3.43
N PHE A 20 10.89 8.42 -3.43
CA PHE A 20 9.66 8.81 -4.13
C PHE A 20 9.85 8.76 -5.64
N SER A 21 8.83 8.30 -6.35
CA SER A 21 8.76 8.33 -7.81
C SER A 21 8.42 9.73 -8.33
N GLY A 22 8.74 10.02 -9.60
CA GLY A 22 8.40 11.30 -10.22
C GLY A 22 6.91 11.66 -10.12
N LYS A 23 6.02 10.66 -10.22
CA LYS A 23 4.58 10.82 -10.04
C LYS A 23 4.18 11.19 -8.62
N GLU A 24 4.78 10.55 -7.61
CA GLU A 24 4.52 10.88 -6.20
C GLU A 24 5.05 12.28 -5.86
N ILE A 25 6.24 12.61 -6.35
CA ILE A 25 6.83 13.95 -6.19
C ILE A 25 5.94 15.02 -6.84
N ALA A 26 5.40 14.75 -8.02
CA ALA A 26 4.48 15.66 -8.70
C ALA A 26 3.22 15.94 -7.86
N LYS A 27 2.62 14.90 -7.27
CA LYS A 27 1.49 15.05 -6.35
C LYS A 27 1.85 15.85 -5.10
N ILE A 28 2.99 15.54 -4.46
CA ILE A 28 3.46 16.23 -3.25
C ILE A 28 3.72 17.72 -3.51
N LEU A 29 4.28 18.05 -4.68
CA LEU A 29 4.65 19.42 -5.04
C LEU A 29 3.57 20.18 -5.82
N GLY A 30 2.42 19.55 -6.11
CA GLY A 30 1.36 20.15 -6.94
C GLY A 30 1.83 20.54 -8.34
N ALA A 31 2.82 19.83 -8.88
CA ALA A 31 3.45 20.12 -10.18
C ALA A 31 3.01 19.12 -11.25
N LYS A 32 3.14 19.50 -12.53
CA LYS A 32 2.92 18.56 -13.65
C LYS A 32 3.97 17.45 -13.62
N GLU A 33 3.55 16.20 -13.76
CA GLU A 33 4.43 15.02 -13.79
C GLU A 33 5.56 15.19 -14.81
N ASP A 34 5.23 15.66 -16.01
CA ASP A 34 6.16 15.95 -17.10
C ASP A 34 7.31 16.90 -16.69
N THR A 35 6.99 17.93 -15.91
CA THR A 35 7.99 18.90 -15.41
C THR A 35 8.93 18.23 -14.41
N ILE A 36 8.41 17.37 -13.54
CA ILE A 36 9.22 16.61 -12.58
C ILE A 36 10.14 15.63 -13.31
N TYR A 37 9.62 14.85 -14.26
CA TYR A 37 10.44 13.90 -15.02
C TYR A 37 11.56 14.60 -15.82
N LYS A 38 11.27 15.75 -16.44
CA LYS A 38 12.30 16.57 -17.11
C LYS A 38 13.36 17.06 -16.11
N CYS A 39 12.96 17.48 -14.90
CA CYS A 39 13.89 17.89 -13.85
C CYS A 39 14.78 16.73 -13.39
N LEU A 40 14.18 15.56 -13.11
CA LEU A 40 14.89 14.36 -12.69
C LEU A 40 15.91 13.90 -13.74
N ASN A 41 15.51 13.80 -15.01
CA ASN A 41 16.40 13.36 -16.08
C ASN A 41 17.57 14.32 -16.30
N ARG A 42 17.35 15.64 -16.20
CA ARG A 42 18.39 16.65 -16.45
C ARG A 42 19.34 16.86 -15.27
N ASN A 43 18.88 16.73 -14.03
CA ASN A 43 19.65 17.14 -12.84
C ASN A 43 19.98 15.96 -11.90
N PHE A 44 19.20 14.87 -11.93
CA PHE A 44 19.25 13.80 -10.92
C PHE A 44 19.31 12.39 -11.53
N SER A 45 19.70 12.26 -12.80
CA SER A 45 19.83 10.98 -13.49
C SER A 45 20.81 10.03 -12.78
N HIS A 46 21.89 10.58 -12.20
CA HIS A 46 22.89 9.85 -11.42
C HIS A 46 22.32 9.21 -10.14
N LEU A 47 21.15 9.66 -9.65
CA LEU A 47 20.52 9.14 -8.43
C LEU A 47 19.52 8.01 -8.71
N LYS A 48 19.37 7.57 -9.96
CA LYS A 48 18.36 6.58 -10.37
C LYS A 48 18.54 5.24 -9.66
N GLU A 49 19.75 4.71 -9.59
CA GLU A 49 20.02 3.44 -8.91
C GLU A 49 19.84 3.57 -7.39
N HIS A 50 20.22 4.70 -6.80
CA HIS A 50 19.97 4.97 -5.38
C HIS A 50 18.46 4.99 -5.06
N ASN A 51 17.67 5.73 -5.86
CA ASN A 51 16.21 5.75 -5.70
C ASN A 51 15.61 4.35 -5.84
N LYS A 52 16.06 3.58 -6.83
CA LYS A 52 15.61 2.20 -7.05
C LYS A 52 15.92 1.32 -5.83
N ALA A 53 17.15 1.35 -5.33
CA ALA A 53 17.53 0.58 -4.14
C ALA A 53 16.68 0.95 -2.92
N LYS A 54 16.45 2.25 -2.68
CA LYS A 54 15.62 2.71 -1.57
C LYS A 54 14.16 2.28 -1.69
N ARG A 55 13.62 2.23 -2.91
CA ARG A 55 12.26 1.73 -3.19
C ARG A 55 12.15 0.22 -2.94
N GLU A 56 13.13 -0.57 -3.36
CA GLU A 56 13.13 -2.00 -3.09
C GLU A 56 13.27 -2.29 -1.59
N LEU A 57 14.15 -1.57 -0.88
CA LEU A 57 14.24 -1.67 0.58
C LEU A 57 12.92 -1.36 1.29
N LYS A 58 12.21 -0.30 0.86
CA LYS A 58 10.91 0.05 1.41
C LYS A 58 9.87 -1.05 1.19
N LYS A 59 9.82 -1.66 -0.01
CA LYS A 59 8.92 -2.80 -0.27
C LYS A 59 9.20 -3.97 0.65
N LEU A 60 10.47 -4.33 0.84
CA LEU A 60 10.85 -5.42 1.75
C LEU A 60 10.45 -5.12 3.20
N GLN A 61 10.64 -3.87 3.65
CA GLN A 61 10.19 -3.44 4.97
C GLN A 61 8.66 -3.52 5.11
N ASP A 62 7.91 -3.01 4.14
CA ASP A 62 6.45 -3.03 4.15
C ASP A 62 5.91 -4.48 4.13
N GLU A 63 6.55 -5.38 3.38
CA GLU A 63 6.23 -6.81 3.37
C GLU A 63 6.50 -7.46 4.73
N GLU A 64 7.62 -7.13 5.38
CA GLU A 64 7.96 -7.67 6.69
C GLU A 64 7.01 -7.17 7.78
N ILE A 65 6.72 -5.86 7.79
CA ILE A 65 5.70 -5.27 8.66
C ILE A 65 4.38 -6.01 8.45
N ARG A 66 3.93 -6.18 7.21
CA ARG A 66 2.70 -6.89 6.90
C ARG A 66 2.70 -8.31 7.48
N LYS A 67 3.78 -9.08 7.32
CA LYS A 67 3.89 -10.45 7.86
C LYS A 67 3.80 -10.46 9.38
N ILE A 68 4.56 -9.61 10.06
CA ILE A 68 4.57 -9.52 11.53
C ILE A 68 3.20 -9.11 12.05
N THR A 69 2.59 -8.09 11.45
CA THR A 69 1.24 -7.64 11.81
C THR A 69 0.22 -8.76 11.64
N HIS A 70 0.22 -9.49 10.52
CA HIS A 70 -0.71 -10.61 10.31
C HIS A 70 -0.48 -11.73 11.32
N ARG A 71 0.78 -12.01 11.69
CA ARG A 71 1.11 -13.01 12.71
C ARG A 71 0.56 -12.60 14.08
N GLU A 72 0.71 -11.34 14.46
CA GLU A 72 0.24 -10.86 15.76
C GLU A 72 -1.30 -10.83 15.83
N CYS A 73 -1.99 -10.37 14.77
CA CYS A 73 -3.45 -10.40 14.71
C CYS A 73 -4.02 -11.81 14.89
N LYS A 74 -3.33 -12.84 14.36
CA LYS A 74 -3.79 -14.25 14.41
C LYS A 74 -3.36 -15.00 15.66
N LYS A 75 -2.59 -14.37 16.56
CA LYS A 75 -2.00 -15.00 17.75
C LYS A 75 -3.05 -15.56 18.70
N PHE A 76 -4.15 -14.83 18.91
CA PHE A 76 -5.20 -15.19 19.86
C PHE A 76 -6.43 -15.79 19.19
N MET A 77 -6.69 -15.46 17.93
CA MET A 77 -7.85 -15.95 17.20
C MET A 77 -7.48 -16.36 15.78
N SER A 78 -7.77 -17.61 15.42
CA SER A 78 -7.60 -18.09 14.05
C SER A 78 -8.70 -17.57 13.14
N ASP A 79 -8.41 -17.42 11.84
CA ASP A 79 -9.41 -17.05 10.82
C ASP A 79 -10.66 -17.94 10.88
N ARG A 80 -10.46 -19.24 11.17
CA ARG A 80 -11.54 -20.20 11.35
C ARG A 80 -12.49 -19.80 12.47
N ASN A 81 -11.94 -19.49 13.65
CA ASN A 81 -12.75 -19.11 14.81
C ASN A 81 -13.39 -17.74 14.57
N PHE A 82 -12.63 -16.80 13.99
CA PHE A 82 -13.14 -15.48 13.63
C PHE A 82 -14.38 -15.56 12.73
N VAL A 83 -14.31 -16.34 11.64
CA VAL A 83 -15.43 -16.50 10.70
C VAL A 83 -16.63 -17.17 11.36
N LYS A 84 -16.40 -18.12 12.28
CA LYS A 84 -17.49 -18.78 13.02
C LYS A 84 -18.20 -17.83 13.97
N THR A 85 -17.46 -17.04 14.75
CA THR A 85 -18.04 -16.12 15.74
C THR A 85 -18.66 -14.89 15.08
N ASN A 86 -18.11 -14.44 13.95
CA ASN A 86 -18.55 -13.25 13.23
C ASN A 86 -19.23 -13.61 11.91
N SER A 87 -20.11 -14.62 11.89
CA SER A 87 -20.71 -15.12 10.65
C SER A 87 -21.62 -14.11 9.93
N SER A 88 -22.16 -13.12 10.65
CA SER A 88 -23.07 -12.10 10.14
C SER A 88 -22.45 -11.19 9.08
N ILE A 89 -21.14 -10.97 9.11
CA ILE A 89 -20.43 -10.10 8.15
C ILE A 89 -20.04 -10.82 6.85
N TYR A 90 -20.33 -12.12 6.75
CA TYR A 90 -19.98 -12.94 5.59
C TYR A 90 -21.19 -13.30 4.73
N LYS A 91 -20.95 -13.42 3.42
CA LYS A 91 -21.80 -14.15 2.48
C LYS A 91 -21.33 -15.59 2.41
N HIS A 92 -22.29 -16.51 2.40
CA HIS A 92 -22.02 -17.93 2.20
C HIS A 92 -22.39 -18.32 0.77
N ASN A 93 -21.40 -18.73 -0.02
CA ASN A 93 -21.58 -19.03 -1.44
C ASN A 93 -21.82 -20.53 -1.70
N GLY A 94 -22.26 -21.28 -0.68
CA GLY A 94 -22.30 -22.74 -0.73
C GLY A 94 -20.93 -23.37 -0.51
N HIS A 95 -20.92 -24.67 -0.20
CA HIS A 95 -19.71 -25.50 -0.08
C HIS A 95 -18.67 -25.08 0.98
N GLY A 96 -19.07 -24.29 2.00
CA GLY A 96 -18.18 -23.87 3.08
C GLY A 96 -17.22 -22.74 2.71
N ASN A 97 -17.57 -21.94 1.68
CA ASN A 97 -16.84 -20.76 1.26
C ASN A 97 -17.51 -19.49 1.80
N PHE A 98 -16.69 -18.61 2.40
CA PHE A 98 -17.11 -17.37 3.03
C PHE A 98 -16.38 -16.20 2.38
N SER A 99 -17.13 -15.17 2.02
CA SER A 99 -16.59 -13.90 1.52
C SER A 99 -17.21 -12.75 2.30
N VAL A 100 -16.40 -11.80 2.75
CA VAL A 100 -16.91 -10.62 3.49
C VAL A 100 -17.93 -9.88 2.62
N LYS A 101 -19.03 -9.45 3.22
CA LYS A 101 -20.04 -8.59 2.58
C LYS A 101 -19.41 -7.25 2.20
N LYS A 102 -20.07 -6.51 1.30
CA LYS A 102 -19.59 -5.16 0.98
C LYS A 102 -19.78 -4.24 2.19
N GLU A 103 -18.95 -3.21 2.32
CA GLU A 103 -19.00 -2.27 3.45
C GLU A 103 -20.39 -1.60 3.57
N GLU A 104 -21.07 -1.35 2.45
CA GLU A 104 -22.42 -0.78 2.43
C GLU A 104 -23.46 -1.71 3.06
N GLU A 105 -23.27 -3.03 2.95
CA GLU A 105 -24.18 -4.03 3.53
C GLU A 105 -23.92 -4.25 5.02
N ILE A 106 -22.67 -4.04 5.47
CA ILE A 106 -22.27 -4.18 6.87
C ILE A 106 -22.54 -2.87 7.63
N GLY A 107 -22.51 -1.73 6.94
CA GLY A 107 -22.65 -0.40 7.51
C GLY A 107 -21.37 0.12 8.18
N CYS A 108 -20.22 -0.51 7.94
CA CYS A 108 -18.93 -0.09 8.49
C CYS A 108 -17.76 -0.49 7.58
N VAL A 109 -16.62 0.19 7.79
CA VAL A 109 -15.36 -0.11 7.12
C VAL A 109 -14.84 -1.45 7.60
N VAL A 110 -14.37 -2.30 6.69
CA VAL A 110 -13.81 -3.61 7.01
C VAL A 110 -12.33 -3.45 7.38
N PRO A 111 -11.93 -3.75 8.63
CA PRO A 111 -10.53 -3.68 9.04
C PRO A 111 -9.63 -4.62 8.22
N PHE A 112 -8.33 -4.28 8.16
CA PHE A 112 -7.38 -5.00 7.30
C PHE A 112 -7.14 -6.45 7.73
N ASP A 113 -7.33 -6.76 9.01
CA ASP A 113 -7.09 -8.07 9.64
C ASP A 113 -8.29 -9.02 9.54
N VAL A 114 -9.45 -8.53 9.08
CA VAL A 114 -10.62 -9.36 8.83
C VAL A 114 -10.32 -10.33 7.67
N PRO A 115 -10.49 -11.65 7.87
CA PRO A 115 -10.33 -12.63 6.80
C PRO A 115 -11.34 -12.37 5.68
N LYS A 116 -10.88 -11.88 4.51
CA LYS A 116 -11.78 -11.51 3.39
C LYS A 116 -12.38 -12.70 2.67
N HIS A 117 -11.59 -13.76 2.52
CA HIS A 117 -11.98 -15.01 1.87
C HIS A 117 -11.52 -16.17 2.74
N PHE A 118 -12.45 -17.06 3.08
CA PHE A 118 -12.16 -18.23 3.90
C PHE A 118 -12.89 -19.46 3.35
N SER A 119 -12.20 -20.61 3.34
CA SER A 119 -12.78 -21.89 2.96
C SER A 119 -12.52 -22.92 4.05
N PHE A 120 -13.56 -23.63 4.48
CA PHE A 120 -13.44 -24.69 5.49
C PHE A 120 -12.88 -26.00 4.94
N LYS A 121 -12.83 -26.18 3.61
CA LYS A 121 -12.30 -27.42 3.01
C LYS A 121 -10.80 -27.56 3.31
N LYS A 122 -10.39 -28.75 3.78
CA LYS A 122 -8.98 -29.16 3.70
C LYS A 122 -8.63 -29.27 2.21
N LYS A 123 -7.59 -28.58 1.76
CA LYS A 123 -6.91 -28.95 0.51
C LYS A 123 -6.27 -30.31 0.78
N PHE A 124 -6.84 -31.36 0.21
CA PHE A 124 -6.20 -32.67 0.11
C PHE A 124 -5.23 -32.65 -1.07
#